data_AF-A0A7Y3K5D9-F1
#
_entry.id   AF-A0A7Y3K5D9-F1
#
_cell.length_a   1.000
_cell.length_b   1.000
_cell.length_c   1.000
_cell.angle_alpha   90.00
_cell.angle_beta   90.00
_cell.angle_gamma   90.00
#
_symmetry.space_group_name_H-M   'P 1'
#
loop_
_entity.id
_entity.type
_entity.pdbx_description
1 polymer ?
#
loop_
_entity_poly.entity_id
_entity_poly.type
_entity_poly.pdbx_seq_one_letter_code
_entity_poly.pdbx_strand_id
1 'polypeptide(L)'
;MNTKLPLNSSSHLVGLSRTIGRFIAKTKANMRLFSAAALTVGAAALAPMAASAQSAILWGPATTISGSADVTNSGTAVYAYAGAATTNNGVAFTAVSGTTWGHVSLSGGGFSGYAGNAFAFNGGTFATLSNAYTKVIASGAYGGDATGVVTLNGLNPGEQYLVQIWLNDSRNNATTEQRTETIAGTSVTLKYNSTGVAGGVGQYAVGIFAATSTNETFLLSPNPTTGSGQLNAISVRDVGSAIKTWVGTSGTSWGTATDWNPASAPTIPGDSVLFDAASTANLATV
;
A
#
# COMPACT_ATOMS: atom_id res chain seq x y z
N MET A 1 -44.70 12.88 51.94
CA MET A 1 -44.95 14.33 51.84
C MET A 1 -45.16 14.68 50.39
N ASN A 2 -46.43 14.90 50.03
CA ASN A 2 -46.93 15.32 48.73
C ASN A 2 -46.86 16.85 48.66
N THR A 3 -46.25 17.45 47.63
CA THR A 3 -46.60 18.81 47.21
C THR A 3 -46.57 18.92 45.68
N LYS A 4 -47.78 19.08 45.13
CA LYS A 4 -48.10 19.50 43.77
C LYS A 4 -47.45 20.86 43.48
N LEU A 5 -46.93 21.03 42.27
CA LEU A 5 -46.76 22.35 41.64
C LEU A 5 -47.72 22.46 40.42
N PRO A 6 -48.43 23.59 40.25
CA PRO A 6 -49.53 23.72 39.31
C PRO A 6 -49.11 24.17 37.90
N LEU A 7 -49.91 23.75 36.90
CA LEU A 7 -50.03 24.35 35.57
C LEU A 7 -50.59 25.78 35.68
N ASN A 8 -50.02 26.73 34.92
CA ASN A 8 -50.75 27.93 34.52
C ASN A 8 -50.46 28.27 33.05
N SER A 9 -51.48 28.82 32.41
CA SER A 9 -51.74 28.83 30.99
C SER A 9 -51.68 30.23 30.38
N SER A 10 -51.57 30.24 29.05
CA SER A 10 -52.26 31.17 28.13
C SER A 10 -51.71 32.58 27.85
N SER A 11 -51.80 32.86 26.53
CA SER A 11 -52.06 34.13 25.85
C SER A 11 -50.92 35.14 25.72
N HIS A 12 -50.35 35.25 24.51
CA HIS A 12 -50.11 36.53 23.83
C HIS A 12 -50.00 36.31 22.32
N LEU A 13 -51.12 36.45 21.62
CA LEU A 13 -51.25 36.39 20.17
C LEU A 13 -52.18 37.52 19.73
N VAL A 14 -51.72 38.78 19.77
CA VAL A 14 -52.41 39.92 19.14
C VAL A 14 -51.36 41.00 18.82
N GLY A 15 -51.26 41.41 17.55
CA GLY A 15 -50.71 42.74 17.23
C GLY A 15 -49.55 42.84 16.25
N LEU A 16 -49.57 42.14 15.11
CA LEU A 16 -48.78 42.55 13.93
C LEU A 16 -49.66 42.58 12.68
N SER A 17 -50.64 43.48 12.70
CA SER A 17 -51.41 43.90 11.53
C SER A 17 -51.39 45.42 11.50
N ARG A 18 -51.01 45.99 10.34
CA ARG A 18 -50.96 47.42 9.96
C ARG A 18 -49.57 48.08 9.88
N THR A 19 -48.71 47.61 8.97
CA THR A 19 -47.77 48.50 8.24
C THR A 19 -47.53 47.99 6.81
N ILE A 20 -48.62 47.83 6.04
CA ILE A 20 -48.58 47.78 4.56
C ILE A 20 -49.13 49.12 4.09
N GLY A 21 -48.46 49.74 3.12
CA GLY A 21 -49.07 50.74 2.26
C GLY A 21 -48.54 52.15 2.44
N ARG A 22 -47.33 52.41 1.92
CA ARG A 22 -46.87 53.70 1.38
C ARG A 22 -45.41 53.52 0.97
N PHE A 23 -45.17 53.11 -0.29
CA PHE A 23 -44.03 53.52 -1.13
C PHE A 23 -44.07 52.71 -2.44
N ILE A 24 -45.20 52.76 -3.13
CA ILE A 24 -45.30 52.47 -4.56
C ILE A 24 -45.67 53.80 -5.23
N ALA A 25 -44.97 54.13 -6.32
CA ALA A 25 -45.21 55.21 -7.29
C ALA A 25 -44.42 56.54 -7.11
N LYS A 26 -43.15 56.53 -7.52
CA LYS A 26 -42.38 57.57 -8.25
C LYS A 26 -40.96 57.00 -8.32
N THR A 27 -40.35 56.67 -9.46
CA THR A 27 -40.17 57.51 -10.63
C THR A 27 -39.73 56.61 -11.80
N LYS A 28 -40.57 56.53 -12.85
CA LYS A 28 -40.17 56.14 -14.20
C LYS A 28 -39.32 57.28 -14.78
N ALA A 29 -38.03 57.08 -15.00
CA ALA A 29 -37.23 57.71 -16.05
C ALA A 29 -35.77 57.27 -15.94
N ASN A 30 -35.13 57.07 -17.10
CA ASN A 30 -33.68 56.91 -17.29
C ASN A 30 -33.10 55.49 -17.26
N MET A 31 -33.67 54.59 -18.07
CA MET A 31 -32.95 53.40 -18.53
C MET A 31 -32.68 53.54 -20.03
N ARG A 32 -31.53 54.16 -20.36
CA ARG A 32 -30.95 54.17 -21.70
C ARG A 32 -29.57 53.50 -21.65
N LEU A 33 -29.43 52.49 -22.51
CA LEU A 33 -28.21 51.92 -23.10
C LEU A 33 -27.03 51.62 -22.16
N PHE A 34 -26.70 50.34 -21.97
CA PHE A 34 -25.33 49.86 -22.19
C PHE A 34 -25.34 48.38 -22.61
N SER A 35 -24.35 48.08 -23.44
CA SER A 35 -24.22 47.01 -24.42
C SER A 35 -24.15 45.57 -23.89
N ALA A 36 -24.51 44.65 -24.78
CA ALA A 36 -24.28 43.22 -24.65
C ALA A 36 -22.79 42.90 -24.50
N ALA A 37 -22.44 42.20 -23.42
CA ALA A 37 -21.23 41.40 -23.34
C ALA A 37 -21.67 39.95 -23.09
N ALA A 38 -21.58 39.11 -24.13
CA ALA A 38 -21.77 37.68 -24.00
C ALA A 38 -20.59 37.12 -23.19
N LEU A 39 -20.85 36.77 -21.93
CA LEU A 39 -19.90 36.05 -21.09
C LEU A 39 -20.02 34.57 -21.40
N THR A 40 -19.19 34.09 -22.32
CA THR A 40 -19.00 32.65 -22.58
C THR A 40 -18.29 32.05 -21.37
N VAL A 41 -19.05 31.48 -20.44
CA VAL A 41 -18.49 30.69 -19.34
C VAL A 41 -17.97 29.39 -19.95
N GLY A 42 -16.65 29.32 -20.15
CA GLY A 42 -15.99 28.09 -20.57
C GLY A 42 -16.24 27.00 -19.54
N ALA A 43 -16.96 25.95 -19.93
CA ALA A 43 -17.07 24.73 -19.17
C ALA A 43 -15.70 24.06 -19.14
N ALA A 44 -14.91 24.33 -18.11
CA ALA A 44 -13.75 23.51 -17.79
C ALA A 44 -14.27 22.11 -17.47
N ALA A 45 -14.06 21.18 -18.40
CA ALA A 45 -14.34 19.77 -18.20
C ALA A 45 -13.48 19.29 -17.02
N LEU A 46 -14.11 19.13 -15.85
CA LEU A 46 -13.58 18.35 -14.76
C LEU A 46 -13.52 16.90 -15.25
N ALA A 47 -12.42 16.54 -15.92
CA ALA A 47 -12.10 15.14 -16.12
C ALA A 47 -11.99 14.51 -14.72
N PRO A 48 -12.77 13.47 -14.39
CA PRO A 48 -12.57 12.77 -13.15
C PRO A 48 -11.14 12.23 -13.15
N MET A 49 -10.29 12.73 -12.25
CA MET A 49 -9.03 12.07 -11.94
C MET A 49 -9.41 10.68 -11.43
N ALA A 50 -9.35 9.68 -12.29
CA ALA A 50 -9.42 8.30 -11.86
C ALA A 50 -8.28 8.10 -10.86
N ALA A 51 -8.60 7.91 -9.59
CA ALA A 51 -7.62 7.47 -8.61
C ALA A 51 -7.03 6.17 -9.16
N SER A 52 -5.72 6.15 -9.44
CA SER A 52 -5.06 4.95 -9.90
C SER A 52 -5.24 3.90 -8.80
N ALA A 53 -6.02 2.85 -9.09
CA ALA A 53 -6.11 1.72 -8.20
C ALA A 53 -4.70 1.15 -8.02
N GLN A 54 -4.29 1.00 -6.77
CA GLN A 54 -2.97 0.48 -6.47
C GLN A 54 -2.85 -0.96 -6.99
N SER A 55 -1.70 -1.30 -7.58
CA SER A 55 -1.41 -2.66 -8.03
C SER A 55 -1.38 -3.64 -6.87
N ALA A 56 -2.12 -4.74 -7.00
CA ALA A 56 -2.08 -5.81 -6.02
C ALA A 56 -0.73 -6.53 -6.08
N ILE A 57 -0.06 -6.69 -4.92
CA ILE A 57 1.12 -7.54 -4.82
C ILE A 57 0.69 -9.00 -4.81
N LEU A 58 1.13 -9.76 -5.82
CA LEU A 58 0.92 -11.19 -5.90
C LEU A 58 1.99 -11.90 -5.07
N TRP A 59 1.61 -12.32 -3.87
CA TRP A 59 2.50 -13.05 -2.97
C TRP A 59 2.57 -14.53 -3.33
N GLY A 60 3.80 -15.07 -3.35
CA GLY A 60 4.08 -16.49 -3.32
C GLY A 60 3.82 -17.12 -1.94
N PRO A 61 4.02 -18.44 -1.79
CA PRO A 61 3.75 -19.13 -0.54
C PRO A 61 4.69 -18.67 0.58
N ALA A 62 4.20 -18.72 1.83
CA ALA A 62 5.03 -18.57 3.00
C ALA A 62 6.04 -19.73 3.06
N THR A 63 7.33 -19.38 3.07
CA THR A 63 8.43 -20.36 3.01
C THR A 63 9.24 -20.31 4.30
N THR A 64 9.50 -21.48 4.88
CA THR A 64 10.32 -21.60 6.09
C THR A 64 11.75 -21.17 5.81
N ILE A 65 12.29 -20.31 6.68
CA ILE A 65 13.68 -19.87 6.62
C ILE A 65 14.61 -21.09 6.73
N SER A 66 15.57 -21.19 5.82
CA SER A 66 16.53 -22.30 5.74
C SER A 66 17.98 -21.85 5.68
N GLY A 67 18.25 -20.62 5.24
CA GLY A 67 19.59 -20.05 5.18
C GLY A 67 19.81 -19.14 3.98
N SER A 68 21.07 -18.81 3.69
CA SER A 68 21.46 -17.77 2.71
C SER A 68 20.78 -17.87 1.34
N ALA A 69 20.51 -19.08 0.84
CA ALA A 69 19.83 -19.28 -0.43
C ALA A 69 18.40 -18.73 -0.47
N ASP A 70 17.76 -18.50 0.68
CA ASP A 70 16.41 -17.89 0.74
C ASP A 70 16.41 -16.45 0.22
N VAL A 71 17.54 -15.72 0.31
CA VAL A 71 17.61 -14.33 -0.12
C VAL A 71 17.68 -14.25 -1.63
N THR A 72 16.62 -13.74 -2.25
CA THR A 72 16.53 -13.65 -3.71
C THR A 72 17.46 -12.58 -4.26
N ASN A 73 18.25 -12.93 -5.28
CA ASN A 73 19.16 -12.02 -5.98
C ASN A 73 18.79 -11.81 -7.47
N SER A 74 17.62 -12.26 -7.90
CA SER A 74 17.08 -12.10 -9.25
C SER A 74 16.63 -10.67 -9.55
N GLY A 75 17.09 -10.08 -10.67
CA GLY A 75 16.81 -8.70 -11.11
C GLY A 75 17.94 -7.71 -10.79
N THR A 76 17.63 -6.42 -10.80
CA THR A 76 18.50 -5.32 -10.35
C THR A 76 18.14 -4.90 -8.93
N ALA A 77 19.14 -4.68 -8.07
CA ALA A 77 18.88 -4.24 -6.70
C ALA A 77 18.33 -2.80 -6.68
N VAL A 78 17.23 -2.57 -5.96
CA VAL A 78 16.70 -1.23 -5.68
C VAL A 78 17.09 -0.83 -4.26
N TYR A 79 16.65 -1.59 -3.26
CA TYR A 79 17.07 -1.43 -1.86
C TYR A 79 16.80 -2.69 -1.04
N ALA A 80 17.58 -2.88 0.02
CA ALA A 80 17.34 -3.91 1.03
C ALA A 80 17.69 -3.37 2.42
N TYR A 81 16.83 -3.66 3.39
CA TYR A 81 16.88 -3.13 4.74
C TYR A 81 16.71 -4.23 5.78
N ALA A 82 17.51 -4.17 6.83
CA ALA A 82 17.43 -5.02 8.03
C ALA A 82 17.93 -4.23 9.24
N GLY A 83 17.66 -4.68 10.46
CA GLY A 83 18.14 -3.97 11.65
C GLY A 83 19.66 -4.02 11.87
N ALA A 84 20.41 -4.75 11.03
CA ALA A 84 21.87 -4.71 10.98
C ALA A 84 22.39 -4.77 9.53
N ALA A 85 23.51 -4.09 9.29
CA ALA A 85 24.17 -4.12 7.99
C ALA A 85 24.84 -5.47 7.76
N THR A 86 24.59 -6.06 6.59
CA THR A 86 25.11 -7.38 6.22
C THR A 86 25.02 -7.58 4.71
N THR A 87 25.81 -8.50 4.18
CA THR A 87 25.64 -8.99 2.80
C THR A 87 25.33 -10.47 2.85
N ASN A 88 24.24 -10.87 2.23
CA ASN A 88 23.79 -12.26 2.24
C ASN A 88 23.33 -12.66 0.84
N ASN A 89 23.88 -13.75 0.31
CA ASN A 89 23.65 -14.22 -1.06
C ASN A 89 23.82 -13.12 -2.15
N GLY A 90 24.80 -12.23 -1.95
CA GLY A 90 25.06 -11.11 -2.86
C GLY A 90 24.13 -9.90 -2.70
N VAL A 91 23.14 -9.95 -1.82
CA VAL A 91 22.28 -8.81 -1.49
C VAL A 91 22.85 -8.06 -0.28
N ALA A 92 23.14 -6.77 -0.46
CA ALA A 92 23.61 -5.89 0.60
C ALA A 92 22.42 -5.24 1.32
N PHE A 93 22.26 -5.55 2.61
CA PHE A 93 21.27 -4.95 3.48
C PHE A 93 21.86 -3.75 4.21
N THR A 94 21.15 -2.63 4.14
CA THR A 94 21.47 -1.43 4.92
C THR A 94 20.85 -1.54 6.31
N ALA A 95 21.64 -1.19 7.34
CA ALA A 95 21.15 -1.13 8.72
C ALA A 95 20.11 -0.02 8.87
N VAL A 96 18.97 -0.34 9.48
CA VAL A 96 17.90 0.61 9.75
C VAL A 96 17.41 0.49 11.19
N SER A 97 16.79 1.56 11.69
CA SER A 97 16.12 1.59 13.00
C SER A 97 14.86 2.45 12.92
N GLY A 98 13.96 2.30 13.89
CA GLY A 98 12.67 2.98 13.89
C GLY A 98 11.73 2.48 12.79
N THR A 99 10.87 3.37 12.29
CA THR A 99 9.78 3.07 11.35
C THR A 99 10.02 3.59 9.93
N THR A 100 11.11 4.30 9.69
CA THR A 100 11.47 4.82 8.36
C THR A 100 12.82 4.21 7.95
N TRP A 101 12.77 3.33 6.97
CA TRP A 101 13.88 2.52 6.48
C TRP A 101 14.24 2.98 5.07
N GLY A 102 14.87 4.15 4.94
CA GLY A 102 15.17 4.75 3.65
C GLY A 102 13.92 4.90 2.78
N HIS A 103 13.79 4.08 1.74
CA HIS A 103 12.65 4.06 0.82
C HIS A 103 11.44 3.26 1.33
N VAL A 104 11.51 2.65 2.51
CA VAL A 104 10.39 1.93 3.12
C VAL A 104 9.91 2.68 4.36
N SER A 105 8.60 2.89 4.50
CA SER A 105 8.02 3.42 5.73
C SER A 105 6.96 2.50 6.31
N LEU A 106 6.94 2.43 7.63
CA LEU A 106 6.00 1.65 8.44
C LEU A 106 5.10 2.64 9.19
N SER A 107 3.80 2.55 8.96
CA SER A 107 2.80 3.38 9.63
C SER A 107 1.60 2.54 10.05
N GLY A 108 0.68 3.11 10.83
CA GLY A 108 -0.29 2.29 11.56
C GLY A 108 0.41 1.40 12.60
N GLY A 109 -0.32 0.51 13.27
CA GLY A 109 0.24 -0.46 14.22
C GLY A 109 0.87 0.10 15.52
N GLY A 110 1.38 1.33 15.53
CA GLY A 110 2.24 1.80 16.62
C GLY A 110 3.66 1.23 16.54
N PHE A 111 4.19 1.04 15.33
CA PHE A 111 5.52 0.45 15.13
C PHE A 111 6.62 1.20 15.87
N SER A 112 7.54 0.44 16.45
CA SER A 112 8.81 0.89 17.00
C SER A 112 9.94 0.00 16.51
N GLY A 113 11.15 0.56 16.39
CA GLY A 113 12.32 -0.17 15.95
C GLY A 113 12.98 -0.93 17.11
N TYR A 114 13.37 -2.17 16.86
CA TYR A 114 14.07 -3.04 17.79
C TYR A 114 15.35 -3.56 17.14
N ALA A 115 16.48 -3.18 17.73
CA ALA A 115 17.81 -3.47 17.20
C ALA A 115 18.45 -4.73 17.82
N GLY A 116 19.59 -5.14 17.28
CA GLY A 116 20.39 -6.24 17.81
C GLY A 116 19.67 -7.60 17.69
N ASN A 117 19.53 -8.29 18.82
CA ASN A 117 18.97 -9.64 18.89
C ASN A 117 17.54 -9.66 19.48
N ALA A 118 16.79 -8.57 19.34
CA ALA A 118 15.49 -8.40 19.99
C ALA A 118 14.45 -9.47 19.65
N PHE A 119 14.57 -10.13 18.50
CA PHE A 119 13.71 -11.22 18.04
C PHE A 119 14.47 -12.54 17.85
N ALA A 120 15.68 -12.64 18.42
CA ALA A 120 16.55 -13.78 18.25
C ALA A 120 16.80 -14.53 19.57
N PHE A 121 16.80 -15.86 19.49
CA PHE A 121 17.38 -16.74 20.49
C PHE A 121 18.47 -17.59 19.86
N ASN A 122 19.66 -17.58 20.44
CA ASN A 122 20.81 -18.34 19.94
C ASN A 122 20.73 -19.81 20.39
N GLY A 123 19.78 -20.54 19.82
CA GLY A 123 19.59 -21.98 19.99
C GLY A 123 18.75 -22.55 18.83
N GLY A 124 18.52 -23.86 18.84
CA GLY A 124 17.68 -24.53 17.84
C GLY A 124 18.14 -24.29 16.39
N THR A 125 17.18 -24.21 15.48
CA THR A 125 17.42 -23.96 14.05
C THR A 125 18.02 -22.58 13.77
N PHE A 126 17.69 -21.56 14.58
CA PHE A 126 18.25 -20.22 14.42
C PHE A 126 19.78 -20.22 14.55
N ALA A 127 20.31 -21.00 15.50
CA ALA A 127 21.76 -21.12 15.72
C ALA A 127 22.50 -21.82 14.57
N THR A 128 21.81 -22.52 13.67
CA THR A 128 22.43 -23.15 12.49
C THR A 128 22.52 -22.22 11.28
N LEU A 129 21.89 -21.05 11.34
CA LEU A 129 21.94 -20.05 10.27
C LEU A 129 23.31 -19.35 10.23
N SER A 130 23.70 -18.89 9.05
CA SER A 130 24.94 -18.13 8.90
C SER A 130 24.86 -16.80 9.67
N ASN A 131 26.00 -16.29 10.14
CA ASN A 131 26.07 -14.98 10.79
C ASN A 131 25.54 -13.84 9.90
N ALA A 132 25.68 -13.98 8.58
CA ALA A 132 25.12 -13.02 7.63
C ALA A 132 23.59 -13.05 7.64
N TYR A 133 22.99 -14.26 7.69
CA TYR A 133 21.54 -14.43 7.71
C TYR A 133 20.93 -14.02 9.04
N THR A 134 21.55 -14.40 10.18
CA THR A 134 21.01 -14.03 11.50
C THR A 134 20.90 -12.51 11.64
N LYS A 135 21.85 -11.73 11.08
CA LYS A 135 21.76 -10.26 11.00
C LYS A 135 20.57 -9.74 10.18
N VAL A 136 20.09 -10.48 9.19
CA VAL A 136 18.89 -10.12 8.42
C VAL A 136 17.65 -10.22 9.31
N ILE A 137 17.56 -11.24 10.17
CA ILE A 137 16.30 -11.62 10.82
C ILE A 137 16.25 -11.43 12.35
N ALA A 138 17.34 -11.04 13.02
CA ALA A 138 17.42 -10.94 14.48
C ALA A 138 16.74 -9.70 15.09
N SER A 139 16.53 -8.68 14.26
CA SER A 139 16.03 -7.35 14.59
C SER A 139 14.92 -6.96 13.62
N GLY A 140 14.24 -5.83 13.86
CA GLY A 140 13.12 -5.41 13.03
C GLY A 140 12.28 -4.28 13.63
N ALA A 141 11.14 -4.03 13.03
CA ALA A 141 10.09 -3.19 13.59
C ALA A 141 8.98 -4.07 14.20
N TYR A 142 8.37 -3.59 15.28
CA TYR A 142 7.23 -4.25 15.94
C TYR A 142 6.15 -3.23 16.29
N GLY A 143 4.91 -3.55 15.96
CA GLY A 143 3.72 -2.70 16.05
C GLY A 143 2.52 -3.40 16.68
N GLY A 144 2.75 -4.29 17.66
CA GLY A 144 1.65 -4.84 18.46
C GLY A 144 0.63 -5.65 17.66
N ASP A 145 -0.65 -5.52 17.98
CA ASP A 145 -1.77 -6.28 17.39
C ASP A 145 -2.56 -5.50 16.33
N ALA A 146 -2.23 -4.22 16.14
CA ALA A 146 -2.92 -3.36 15.19
C ALA A 146 -2.37 -3.51 13.76
N THR A 147 -3.25 -3.35 12.77
CA THR A 147 -2.87 -3.37 11.35
C THR A 147 -1.85 -2.27 11.03
N GLY A 148 -0.78 -2.69 10.38
CA GLY A 148 0.27 -1.87 9.83
C GLY A 148 0.13 -1.62 8.34
N VAL A 149 0.71 -0.52 7.88
CA VAL A 149 0.88 -0.18 6.47
C VAL A 149 2.37 -0.09 6.18
N VAL A 150 2.85 -0.89 5.24
CA VAL A 150 4.18 -0.76 4.66
C VAL A 150 4.04 0.03 3.37
N THR A 151 4.82 1.10 3.22
CA THR A 151 4.91 1.87 1.98
C THR A 151 6.29 1.69 1.38
N LEU A 152 6.33 1.19 0.14
CA LEU A 152 7.48 1.15 -0.74
C LEU A 152 7.51 2.45 -1.53
N ASN A 153 8.64 3.16 -1.53
CA ASN A 153 8.81 4.44 -2.22
C ASN A 153 9.93 4.33 -3.27
N GLY A 154 10.02 5.33 -4.14
CA GLY A 154 11.08 5.43 -5.14
C GLY A 154 10.95 4.38 -6.26
N LEU A 155 9.72 3.98 -6.56
CA LEU A 155 9.41 3.04 -7.64
C LEU A 155 9.21 3.80 -8.96
N ASN A 156 9.44 3.11 -10.07
CA ASN A 156 9.15 3.63 -11.41
C ASN A 156 7.82 3.05 -11.89
N PRO A 157 6.78 3.88 -12.12
CA PRO A 157 5.52 3.40 -12.68
C PRO A 157 5.73 2.67 -14.01
N GLY A 158 5.13 1.49 -14.16
CA GLY A 158 5.27 0.61 -15.33
C GLY A 158 6.33 -0.48 -15.20
N GLU A 159 7.27 -0.37 -14.26
CA GLU A 159 8.25 -1.42 -13.96
C GLU A 159 7.66 -2.51 -13.07
N GLN A 160 8.16 -3.74 -13.22
CA GLN A 160 7.83 -4.86 -12.37
C GLN A 160 8.88 -5.03 -11.27
N TYR A 161 8.41 -5.23 -10.05
CA TYR A 161 9.24 -5.38 -8.86
C TYR A 161 8.98 -6.72 -8.18
N LEU A 162 10.06 -7.29 -7.66
CA LEU A 162 10.05 -8.35 -6.68
C LEU A 162 10.28 -7.73 -5.30
N VAL A 163 9.35 -7.97 -4.38
CA VAL A 163 9.51 -7.64 -2.97
C VAL A 163 9.64 -8.93 -2.16
N GLN A 164 10.63 -9.01 -1.28
CA GLN A 164 10.78 -10.10 -0.34
C GLN A 164 10.75 -9.56 1.07
N ILE A 165 9.98 -10.19 1.95
CA ILE A 165 9.92 -9.83 3.36
C ILE A 165 10.19 -11.02 4.27
N TRP A 166 10.72 -10.74 5.45
CA TRP A 166 11.04 -11.74 6.47
C TRP A 166 10.33 -11.44 7.77
N LEU A 167 9.72 -12.48 8.33
CA LEU A 167 9.17 -12.50 9.68
C LEU A 167 9.85 -13.59 10.46
N ASN A 168 10.47 -13.23 11.58
CA ASN A 168 11.16 -14.15 12.46
C ASN A 168 11.10 -13.66 13.90
N ASP A 169 10.65 -14.55 14.77
CA ASP A 169 10.77 -14.40 16.21
C ASP A 169 11.19 -15.74 16.81
N SER A 170 12.50 -15.97 16.87
CA SER A 170 13.06 -17.22 17.38
C SER A 170 13.13 -17.27 18.91
N ARG A 171 12.66 -16.22 19.60
CA ARG A 171 12.69 -16.12 21.07
C ARG A 171 12.05 -17.35 21.70
N ASN A 172 12.62 -17.75 22.84
CA ASN A 172 12.11 -18.85 23.65
C ASN A 172 10.86 -18.40 24.43
N ASN A 173 9.70 -18.40 23.77
CA ASN A 173 8.41 -18.05 24.36
C ASN A 173 7.27 -18.78 23.64
N ALA A 174 6.44 -19.54 24.36
CA ALA A 174 5.28 -20.24 23.82
C ALA A 174 4.29 -19.34 23.06
N THR A 175 4.22 -18.04 23.39
CA THR A 175 3.40 -17.08 22.66
C THR A 175 3.96 -16.79 21.26
N THR A 176 5.28 -16.72 21.08
CA THR A 176 5.91 -16.39 19.78
C THR A 176 5.75 -17.54 18.77
N GLU A 177 5.73 -18.77 19.26
CA GLU A 177 5.52 -20.01 18.49
C GLU A 177 4.15 -20.09 17.79
N GLN A 178 3.15 -19.33 18.27
CA GLN A 178 1.78 -19.36 17.76
C GLN A 178 1.42 -18.12 16.93
N ARG A 179 2.33 -17.14 16.83
CA ARG A 179 2.03 -15.88 16.16
C ARG A 179 2.03 -16.06 14.65
N THR A 180 1.07 -15.40 14.02
CA THR A 180 0.99 -15.28 12.57
C THR A 180 0.65 -13.86 12.16
N GLU A 181 1.06 -13.50 10.96
CA GLU A 181 0.76 -12.21 10.35
C GLU A 181 0.37 -12.42 8.88
N THR A 182 -0.71 -11.77 8.47
CA THR A 182 -1.21 -11.84 7.09
C THR A 182 -0.79 -10.60 6.33
N ILE A 183 -0.12 -10.78 5.20
CA ILE A 183 0.26 -9.71 4.28
C ILE A 183 -0.83 -9.53 3.23
N ALA A 184 -1.51 -8.38 3.18
CA ALA A 184 -2.61 -8.14 2.24
C ALA A 184 -2.12 -7.74 0.83
N GLY A 185 -2.96 -7.94 -0.20
CA GLY A 185 -2.64 -7.73 -1.63
C GLY A 185 -3.16 -8.88 -2.49
N THR A 186 -2.83 -10.11 -2.10
CA THR A 186 -3.47 -11.39 -2.46
C THR A 186 -3.45 -12.40 -1.30
N SER A 187 -3.27 -11.88 -0.07
CA SER A 187 -3.17 -12.56 1.23
C SER A 187 -2.25 -13.79 1.31
N VAL A 188 -1.12 -13.63 2.00
CA VAL A 188 -0.31 -14.76 2.49
C VAL A 188 -0.14 -14.62 4.00
N THR A 189 -0.25 -15.73 4.74
CA THR A 189 -0.06 -15.75 6.21
C THR A 189 1.27 -16.39 6.55
N LEU A 190 2.13 -15.66 7.26
CA LEU A 190 3.46 -16.09 7.68
C LEU A 190 3.45 -16.38 9.18
N LYS A 191 4.24 -17.36 9.59
CA LYS A 191 4.54 -17.68 10.99
C LYS A 191 5.86 -17.04 11.42
N TYR A 192 5.88 -16.48 12.62
CA TYR A 192 7.10 -15.94 13.22
C TYR A 192 8.08 -17.02 13.68
N ASN A 193 7.57 -18.20 14.01
CA ASN A 193 8.34 -19.39 14.31
C ASN A 193 7.58 -20.60 13.75
N SER A 194 7.92 -20.98 12.52
CA SER A 194 7.25 -22.05 11.78
C SER A 194 7.56 -23.45 12.30
N THR A 195 8.66 -23.58 13.04
CA THR A 195 9.12 -24.83 13.65
C THR A 195 8.47 -25.11 15.02
N GLY A 196 7.86 -24.11 15.65
CA GLY A 196 7.08 -24.27 16.90
C GLY A 196 7.90 -24.68 18.12
N VAL A 197 9.18 -24.28 18.19
CA VAL A 197 10.08 -24.56 19.32
C VAL A 197 11.00 -23.38 19.61
N ALA A 198 11.53 -23.28 20.84
CA ALA A 198 12.55 -22.31 21.20
C ALA A 198 13.77 -22.34 20.26
N GLY A 199 14.20 -21.18 19.76
CA GLY A 199 15.27 -21.10 18.75
C GLY A 199 14.84 -21.58 17.37
N GLY A 200 13.53 -21.78 17.16
CA GLY A 200 12.96 -22.03 15.86
C GLY A 200 13.11 -20.86 14.90
N VAL A 201 12.66 -21.01 13.65
CA VAL A 201 12.79 -19.97 12.62
C VAL A 201 11.45 -19.62 12.02
N GLY A 202 11.28 -18.36 11.66
CA GLY A 202 10.09 -17.86 11.01
C GLY A 202 10.00 -18.21 9.52
N GLN A 203 9.37 -17.32 8.77
CA GLN A 203 9.09 -17.49 7.35
C GLN A 203 9.39 -16.21 6.57
N TYR A 204 9.54 -16.38 5.28
CA TYR A 204 9.58 -15.29 4.33
C TYR A 204 8.52 -15.50 3.24
N ALA A 205 8.19 -14.42 2.53
CA ALA A 205 7.40 -14.48 1.33
C ALA A 205 7.99 -13.56 0.28
N VAL A 206 7.84 -13.95 -0.98
CA VAL A 206 8.25 -13.19 -2.16
C VAL A 206 6.99 -12.78 -2.90
N GLY A 207 6.84 -11.49 -3.18
CA GLY A 207 5.73 -10.93 -3.95
C GLY A 207 6.24 -10.29 -5.22
N ILE A 208 5.38 -10.28 -6.25
CA ILE A 208 5.63 -9.60 -7.52
C ILE A 208 4.49 -8.61 -7.76
N PHE A 209 4.82 -7.41 -8.23
CA PHE A 209 3.85 -6.39 -8.60
C PHE A 209 4.38 -5.49 -9.71
N ALA A 210 3.49 -4.94 -10.54
CA ALA A 210 3.81 -3.84 -11.43
C ALA A 210 3.53 -2.52 -10.71
N ALA A 211 4.50 -1.62 -10.59
CA ALA A 211 4.28 -0.33 -9.95
C ALA A 211 3.32 0.52 -10.79
N THR A 212 2.26 1.01 -10.16
CA THR A 212 1.29 1.95 -10.75
C THR A 212 1.59 3.39 -10.37
N SER A 213 2.36 3.60 -9.31
CA SER A 213 2.83 4.90 -8.87
C SER A 213 4.26 4.84 -8.35
N THR A 214 4.84 5.98 -7.96
CA THR A 214 6.16 6.01 -7.30
C THR A 214 6.15 5.39 -5.90
N ASN A 215 4.94 5.14 -5.38
CA ASN A 215 4.69 4.65 -4.04
C ASN A 215 3.67 3.50 -4.09
N GLU A 216 3.97 2.39 -3.45
CA GLU A 216 3.09 1.22 -3.38
C GLU A 216 2.99 0.76 -1.93
N THR A 217 1.79 0.46 -1.45
CA THR A 217 1.53 0.01 -0.09
C THR A 217 1.07 -1.44 0.00
N PHE A 218 1.33 -2.08 1.13
CA PHE A 218 0.64 -3.31 1.50
C PHE A 218 0.40 -3.32 3.01
N LEU A 219 -0.57 -4.14 3.44
CA LEU A 219 -0.94 -4.21 4.84
C LEU A 219 -0.25 -5.38 5.52
N LEU A 220 0.18 -5.10 6.74
CA LEU A 220 0.59 -6.06 7.74
C LEU A 220 -0.59 -6.25 8.70
N SER A 221 -1.26 -7.39 8.64
CA SER A 221 -2.47 -7.68 9.42
C SER A 221 -2.19 -8.78 10.44
N PRO A 222 -1.87 -8.43 11.69
CA PRO A 222 -1.65 -9.40 12.75
C PRO A 222 -2.87 -10.28 12.97
N ASN A 223 -2.65 -11.52 13.40
CA ASN A 223 -3.76 -12.35 13.89
C ASN A 223 -4.46 -11.66 15.07
N PRO A 224 -5.80 -11.53 15.11
CA PRO A 224 -6.47 -10.80 16.18
C PRO A 224 -6.33 -11.44 17.57
N THR A 225 -5.94 -12.72 17.64
CA THR A 225 -5.84 -13.49 18.90
C THR A 225 -4.39 -13.67 19.35
N THR A 226 -3.47 -13.85 18.41
CA THR A 226 -2.05 -14.13 18.69
C THR A 226 -1.09 -13.14 18.04
N GLY A 227 -1.63 -12.11 17.40
CA GLY A 227 -0.92 -11.28 16.45
C GLY A 227 0.22 -10.49 17.04
N SER A 228 1.23 -10.37 16.19
CA SER A 228 2.24 -9.32 16.22
C SER A 228 2.20 -8.71 14.82
N GLY A 229 2.33 -7.39 14.71
CA GLY A 229 2.70 -6.69 13.50
C GLY A 229 4.19 -6.51 13.57
N GLN A 230 4.95 -7.14 12.70
CA GLN A 230 6.39 -7.05 12.74
C GLN A 230 6.97 -7.16 11.34
N LEU A 231 8.17 -6.64 11.16
CA LEU A 231 8.93 -6.79 9.94
C LEU A 231 10.39 -6.88 10.32
N ASN A 232 11.07 -7.97 10.01
CA ASN A 232 12.49 -8.11 10.35
C ASN A 232 13.39 -7.50 9.28
N ALA A 233 13.06 -7.76 8.02
CA ALA A 233 13.77 -7.25 6.86
C ALA A 233 12.85 -7.17 5.64
N ILE A 234 13.30 -6.39 4.67
CA ILE A 234 12.67 -6.24 3.36
C ILE A 234 13.73 -6.03 2.28
N SER A 235 13.50 -6.58 1.09
CA SER A 235 14.31 -6.35 -0.11
C SER A 235 13.38 -6.09 -1.28
N VAL A 236 13.68 -5.06 -2.08
CA VAL A 236 12.98 -4.75 -3.32
C VAL A 236 13.99 -4.77 -4.46
N ARG A 237 13.62 -5.49 -5.53
CA ARG A 237 14.43 -5.68 -6.73
C ARG A 237 13.58 -5.40 -7.94
N ASP A 238 14.15 -4.68 -8.89
CA ASP A 238 13.56 -4.40 -10.19
C ASP A 238 13.80 -5.61 -11.09
N VAL A 239 12.74 -6.18 -11.65
CA VAL A 239 12.83 -7.33 -12.57
C VAL A 239 12.57 -6.94 -14.02
N GLY A 240 12.55 -5.64 -14.30
CA GLY A 240 12.37 -5.04 -15.62
C GLY A 240 10.91 -4.68 -15.91
N SER A 241 10.66 -4.27 -17.17
CA SER A 241 9.35 -3.83 -17.61
C SER A 241 8.28 -4.87 -17.30
N ALA A 242 7.15 -4.42 -16.74
CA ALA A 242 6.00 -5.28 -16.62
C ALA A 242 5.56 -5.75 -18.03
N ILE A 243 5.33 -7.05 -18.18
CA ILE A 243 4.71 -7.55 -19.41
C ILE A 243 3.31 -6.93 -19.49
N LYS A 244 3.11 -6.09 -20.48
CA LYS A 244 1.80 -5.49 -20.77
C LYS A 244 1.04 -6.48 -21.63
N THR A 245 -0.09 -6.96 -21.10
CA THR A 245 -1.01 -7.80 -21.85
C THR A 245 -2.13 -6.92 -22.38
N TRP A 246 -2.38 -6.99 -23.67
CA TRP A 246 -3.54 -6.32 -24.24
C TRP A 246 -4.80 -7.12 -23.92
N VAL A 247 -5.82 -6.45 -23.40
CA VAL A 247 -7.13 -7.01 -23.02
C VAL A 247 -8.28 -6.37 -23.79
N GLY A 248 -7.96 -5.56 -24.81
CA GLY A 248 -8.95 -4.93 -25.67
C GLY A 248 -9.73 -5.93 -26.52
N THR A 249 -10.77 -5.44 -27.19
CA THR A 249 -11.52 -6.26 -28.15
C THR A 249 -10.84 -6.23 -29.50
N SER A 250 -10.83 -7.37 -30.19
CA SER A 250 -10.44 -7.50 -31.59
C SER A 250 -10.92 -6.30 -32.44
N GLY A 251 -10.00 -5.52 -33.00
CA GLY A 251 -10.31 -4.41 -33.90
C GLY A 251 -10.48 -3.03 -33.25
N THR A 252 -10.23 -2.86 -31.95
CA THR A 252 -10.13 -1.53 -31.32
C THR A 252 -8.75 -0.91 -31.54
N SER A 253 -8.67 0.43 -31.46
CA SER A 253 -7.40 1.14 -31.53
C SER A 253 -6.61 0.99 -30.23
N TRP A 254 -5.35 0.54 -30.34
CA TRP A 254 -4.39 0.27 -29.26
C TRP A 254 -4.10 1.42 -28.28
N GLY A 255 -4.62 2.62 -28.54
CA GLY A 255 -4.17 3.87 -27.93
C GLY A 255 -4.79 4.21 -26.58
N THR A 256 -5.81 3.49 -26.12
CA THR A 256 -6.44 3.74 -24.82
C THR A 256 -5.77 2.91 -23.73
N ALA A 257 -5.30 3.58 -22.66
CA ALA A 257 -4.66 2.93 -21.51
C ALA A 257 -5.53 1.84 -20.86
N THR A 258 -6.86 1.92 -21.03
CA THR A 258 -7.84 0.95 -20.52
C THR A 258 -7.77 -0.42 -21.19
N ASP A 259 -7.18 -0.52 -22.38
CA ASP A 259 -7.13 -1.75 -23.17
C ASP A 259 -5.89 -2.59 -22.83
N TRP A 260 -5.16 -2.17 -21.80
CA TRP A 260 -3.92 -2.80 -21.34
C TRP A 260 -4.05 -3.21 -19.89
N ASN A 261 -3.40 -4.30 -19.52
CA ASN A 261 -3.24 -4.71 -18.13
C ASN A 261 -1.74 -4.85 -17.82
N PRO A 262 -1.20 -4.04 -16.88
CA PRO A 262 -1.85 -2.93 -16.18
C PRO A 262 -2.23 -1.76 -17.11
N ALA A 263 -3.24 -0.98 -16.72
CA ALA A 263 -3.89 0.05 -17.56
C ALA A 263 -2.97 1.25 -17.90
N SER A 264 -2.10 1.04 -18.88
CA SER A 264 -1.16 2.03 -19.42
C SER A 264 -0.90 1.73 -20.89
N ALA A 265 -1.08 2.72 -21.77
CA ALA A 265 -0.78 2.55 -23.18
C ALA A 265 0.75 2.40 -23.36
N PRO A 266 1.25 1.42 -24.12
CA PRO A 266 2.68 1.29 -24.40
C PRO A 266 3.19 2.50 -25.18
N THR A 267 4.39 2.98 -24.83
CA THR A 267 5.07 4.13 -25.47
C THR A 267 6.16 3.72 -26.47
N ILE A 268 6.16 2.46 -26.92
CA ILE A 268 7.21 1.68 -27.62
C ILE A 268 8.07 2.49 -28.63
N PRO A 269 9.43 2.42 -28.53
CA PRO A 269 10.23 1.20 -28.83
C PRO A 269 10.97 0.57 -27.64
N GLY A 270 10.75 -0.73 -27.37
CA GLY A 270 11.56 -1.56 -26.44
C GLY A 270 10.78 -2.57 -25.58
N ASP A 271 9.49 -2.33 -25.30
CA ASP A 271 8.67 -3.23 -24.47
C ASP A 271 8.20 -4.47 -25.25
N SER A 272 8.24 -5.64 -24.63
CA SER A 272 7.66 -6.88 -25.14
C SER A 272 6.18 -6.98 -24.77
N VAL A 273 5.31 -7.04 -25.79
CA VAL A 273 3.87 -7.28 -25.66
C VAL A 273 3.57 -8.75 -25.99
N LEU A 274 2.81 -9.44 -25.15
CA LEU A 274 2.25 -10.77 -25.43
C LEU A 274 0.77 -10.63 -25.82
N PHE A 275 0.38 -11.26 -26.92
CA PHE A 275 -1.00 -11.31 -27.42
C PHE A 275 -1.58 -12.72 -27.21
N ASP A 276 -2.82 -12.82 -26.72
CA ASP A 276 -3.69 -14.01 -26.89
C ASP A 276 -5.04 -13.56 -27.48
N ALA A 277 -5.93 -14.39 -28.05
CA ALA A 277 -5.72 -15.40 -29.09
C ALA A 277 -6.74 -15.25 -30.24
N ALA A 278 -7.24 -14.03 -30.57
CA ALA A 278 -8.38 -13.91 -31.51
C ALA A 278 -8.32 -12.88 -32.67
N SER A 279 -7.32 -12.01 -32.84
CA SER A 279 -7.34 -11.11 -34.03
C SER A 279 -6.03 -10.42 -34.37
N THR A 280 -5.76 -10.35 -35.67
CA THR A 280 -4.59 -9.76 -36.32
C THR A 280 -4.31 -8.30 -35.97
N ALA A 281 -3.09 -8.03 -35.52
CA ALA A 281 -2.51 -6.70 -35.46
C ALA A 281 -2.15 -6.24 -36.89
N ASN A 282 -2.90 -5.29 -37.46
CA ASN A 282 -2.39 -4.50 -38.56
C ASN A 282 -1.68 -3.28 -37.96
N LEU A 283 -0.37 -3.21 -38.14
CA LEU A 283 0.31 -1.92 -38.12
C LEU A 283 -0.38 -1.05 -39.18
N ALA A 284 -1.00 0.06 -38.75
CA ALA A 284 -1.27 1.13 -39.67
C ALA A 284 0.10 1.65 -40.13
N THR A 285 0.48 1.29 -41.34
CA THR A 285 1.59 1.91 -42.09
C THR A 285 1.48 3.42 -41.96
N VAL A 286 2.54 4.04 -41.43
CA VAL A 286 2.86 5.45 -41.70
C VAL A 286 3.86 5.45 -42.84
#